data_AF-A0A2S7QJ16-F1
#
_entry.id   AF-A0A2S7QJ16-F1
#
_cell.length_a   1.000
_cell.length_b   1.000
_cell.length_c   1.000
_cell.angle_alpha   90.00
_cell.angle_beta   90.00
_cell.angle_gamma   90.00
#
_symmetry.space_group_name_H-M   'P 1'
#
loop_
_entity.id
_entity.type
_entity.pdbx_description
1 polymer ?
#
loop_
_entity_poly.entity_id
_entity_poly.type
_entity_poly.pdbx_seq_one_letter_code
_entity_poly.pdbx_strand_id
1 'polypeptide(L)'
;MTCRWKTVTFKNDANLFKAVWAIFVEETKNILDVPGIIPFWALQPLSLNIMEQMAKNGGNVLGLSAADGPLCMLTVAVMNMNWGWSNSADDARVIGALDRFVSRAVDLATSMKLQNRFIYMNYASLTQDVFEGYGPENEARLRKVQKKYDPNGVFKTLQPGYFKL
;
A
#
# COMPACT_ATOMS: atom_id res chain seq x y z
N MET A 1 -9.16 15.77 3.28
CA MET A 1 -9.50 14.34 3.10
C MET A 1 -8.43 13.54 3.81
N THR A 2 -8.72 12.99 4.99
CA THR A 2 -7.75 12.21 5.75
C THR A 2 -7.67 10.80 5.17
N CYS A 3 -6.48 10.39 4.74
CA CYS A 3 -6.29 9.06 4.17
C CYS A 3 -6.14 8.04 5.31
N ARG A 4 -6.97 6.99 5.27
CA ARG A 4 -7.18 6.04 6.37
C ARG A 4 -6.59 4.65 6.08
N TRP A 5 -5.94 4.50 4.93
CA TRP A 5 -5.43 3.25 4.39
C TRP A 5 -3.96 3.37 4.12
N LYS A 6 -3.21 2.30 4.37
CA LYS A 6 -1.86 2.11 3.84
C LYS A 6 -1.69 0.68 3.38
N THR A 7 -0.87 0.51 2.36
CA THR A 7 -0.54 -0.82 1.85
C THR A 7 0.97 -0.99 1.72
N VAL A 8 1.47 -2.17 2.01
CA VAL A 8 2.87 -2.55 1.82
C VAL A 8 2.92 -3.96 1.25
N THR A 9 3.97 -4.29 0.50
CA THR A 9 4.14 -5.63 -0.06
C THR A 9 5.39 -6.26 0.52
N PHE A 10 5.25 -7.51 0.97
CA PHE A 10 6.36 -8.30 1.48
C PHE A 10 6.43 -9.65 0.77
N LYS A 11 7.61 -10.27 0.78
CA LYS A 11 7.73 -11.70 0.48
C LYS A 11 6.96 -12.50 1.52
N ASN A 12 6.33 -13.59 1.07
CA ASN A 12 5.48 -14.40 1.93
C ASN A 12 6.32 -15.20 2.95
N ASP A 13 6.42 -14.69 4.18
CA ASP A 13 7.19 -15.30 5.26
C ASP A 13 6.42 -15.26 6.60
N ALA A 14 6.26 -16.42 7.22
CA ALA A 14 5.45 -16.54 8.44
C ALA A 14 6.09 -15.86 9.66
N ASN A 15 7.42 -15.80 9.74
CA ASN A 15 8.11 -15.16 10.87
C ASN A 15 7.98 -13.63 10.78
N LEU A 16 8.13 -13.09 9.57
CA LEU A 16 7.87 -11.69 9.29
C LEU A 16 6.43 -11.32 9.67
N PHE A 17 5.41 -12.03 9.18
CA PHE A 17 4.03 -11.66 9.48
C PHE A 17 3.67 -11.76 10.96
N LYS A 18 4.21 -12.73 11.70
CA LYS A 18 4.06 -12.79 13.16
C LYS A 18 4.64 -11.57 13.86
N ALA A 19 5.84 -11.16 13.45
CA ALA A 19 6.51 -9.99 14.04
C ALA A 19 5.81 -8.68 13.66
N VAL A 20 5.39 -8.52 12.41
CA VAL A 20 4.63 -7.34 11.96
C VAL A 20 3.25 -7.28 12.62
N TRP A 21 2.60 -8.43 12.87
CA TRP A 21 1.37 -8.48 13.65
C TRP A 21 1.58 -7.98 15.09
N ALA A 22 2.69 -8.35 15.74
CA ALA A 22 3.01 -7.84 17.07
C ALA A 22 3.18 -6.31 17.07
N ILE A 23 3.85 -5.75 16.05
CA ILE A 23 3.99 -4.30 15.85
C ILE A 23 2.60 -3.65 15.66
N PHE A 24 1.73 -4.26 14.86
CA PHE A 24 0.36 -3.77 14.65
C PHE A 24 -0.42 -3.70 15.96
N VAL A 25 -0.39 -4.78 16.76
CA VAL A 25 -1.04 -4.81 18.07
C VAL A 25 -0.47 -3.74 19.00
N GLU A 26 0.84 -3.51 18.98
CA GLU A 26 1.49 -2.50 19.81
C GLU A 26 1.07 -1.07 19.43
N GLU A 27 1.14 -0.72 18.15
CA GLU A 27 0.79 0.64 17.69
C GLU A 27 -0.70 0.93 17.85
N THR A 28 -1.56 -0.07 17.61
CA THR A 28 -3.01 0.09 17.71
C THR A 28 -3.52 0.23 19.14
N LYS A 29 -2.83 -0.32 20.14
CA LYS A 29 -3.16 -0.09 21.56
C LYS A 29 -3.24 1.39 21.94
N ASN A 30 -2.43 2.23 21.31
CA ASN A 30 -2.36 3.67 21.60
C ASN A 30 -3.58 4.47 21.10
N ILE A 31 -4.46 3.81 20.35
CA ILE A 31 -5.61 4.46 19.71
C ILE A 31 -6.93 3.75 20.02
N LEU A 32 -6.93 2.63 20.76
CA LEU A 32 -8.16 1.85 21.05
C LEU A 32 -9.19 2.62 21.89
N ASP A 33 -8.78 3.67 22.59
CA ASP A 33 -9.67 4.57 23.34
C ASP A 33 -10.46 5.53 22.44
N VAL A 34 -10.09 5.66 21.17
CA VAL A 34 -10.83 6.50 20.20
C VAL A 34 -12.22 5.88 19.97
N PRO A 35 -13.31 6.63 20.21
CA PRO A 35 -14.66 6.11 20.08
C PRO A 35 -14.97 5.57 18.68
N GLY A 36 -15.32 4.28 18.63
CA GLY A 36 -15.74 3.58 17.42
C GLY A 36 -14.60 3.07 16.54
N ILE A 37 -13.34 3.17 16.98
CA ILE A 37 -12.19 2.76 16.17
C ILE A 37 -12.11 1.24 16.00
N ILE A 38 -11.77 0.82 14.79
CA ILE A 38 -11.60 -0.57 14.36
C ILE A 38 -10.30 -0.59 13.55
N PRO A 39 -9.17 -0.94 14.19
CA PRO A 39 -7.96 -1.26 13.45
C PRO A 39 -8.22 -2.46 12.55
N PHE A 40 -7.89 -2.31 11.27
CA PHE A 40 -8.10 -3.30 10.22
C PHE A 40 -6.75 -3.78 9.69
N TRP A 41 -6.64 -5.09 9.51
CA TRP A 41 -5.47 -5.78 9.01
C TRP A 41 -5.91 -6.83 7.99
N ALA A 42 -5.39 -6.75 6.76
CA ALA A 42 -5.67 -7.72 5.71
C ALA A 42 -4.40 -8.17 4.99
N LEU A 43 -4.19 -9.48 4.98
CA LEU A 43 -3.19 -10.15 4.15
C LEU A 43 -3.84 -10.60 2.84
N GLN A 44 -3.22 -10.24 1.73
CA GLN A 44 -3.71 -10.52 0.38
C GLN A 44 -2.59 -11.20 -0.41
N PRO A 45 -2.54 -12.54 -0.42
CA PRO A 45 -1.49 -13.30 -1.08
C PRO A 45 -1.48 -13.10 -2.61
N LEU A 46 -0.29 -12.91 -3.17
CA LEU A 46 0.00 -12.92 -4.59
C LEU A 46 0.80 -14.20 -4.90
N SER A 47 0.08 -15.22 -5.37
CA SER A 47 0.69 -16.51 -5.70
C SER A 47 1.54 -16.43 -6.97
N LEU A 48 2.46 -17.39 -7.13
CA LEU A 48 3.31 -17.49 -8.32
C LEU A 48 2.48 -17.57 -9.60
N ASN A 49 1.43 -18.41 -9.61
CA ASN A 49 0.54 -18.52 -10.76
C ASN A 49 -0.12 -17.17 -11.10
N ILE A 50 -0.61 -16.41 -10.11
CA ILE A 50 -1.18 -15.08 -10.37
C ILE A 50 -0.15 -14.19 -11.07
N MET A 51 1.08 -14.13 -10.57
CA MET A 51 2.14 -13.29 -11.15
C MET A 51 2.60 -13.75 -12.54
N GLU A 52 2.64 -15.07 -12.79
CA GLU A 52 2.92 -15.63 -14.12
C GLU A 52 1.83 -15.27 -15.12
N GLN A 53 0.55 -15.36 -14.74
CA GLN A 53 -0.55 -14.98 -15.63
C GLN A 53 -0.57 -13.47 -15.90
N MET A 54 -0.19 -12.63 -14.93
CA MET A 54 -0.11 -11.17 -15.10
C MET A 54 0.86 -10.74 -16.22
N ALA A 55 1.86 -11.56 -16.55
CA ALA A 55 2.84 -11.24 -17.59
C ALA A 55 2.37 -11.58 -19.02
N LYS A 56 1.33 -12.41 -19.20
CA LYS A 56 1.02 -13.02 -20.50
C LYS A 56 0.45 -12.06 -21.55
N ASN A 57 -0.29 -11.02 -21.12
CA ASN A 57 -1.05 -10.15 -22.04
C ASN A 57 -0.36 -8.79 -22.24
N GLY A 58 0.83 -8.80 -22.83
CA GLY A 58 1.61 -7.58 -23.10
C GLY A 58 2.50 -7.12 -21.95
N GLY A 59 2.87 -8.06 -21.06
CA GLY A 59 3.74 -7.82 -19.91
C GLY A 59 3.00 -7.27 -18.69
N ASN A 60 3.76 -7.01 -17.62
CA ASN A 60 3.22 -6.55 -16.34
C ASN A 60 3.74 -5.16 -15.99
N VAL A 61 2.84 -4.17 -15.95
CA VAL A 61 3.18 -2.78 -15.61
C VAL A 61 3.44 -2.56 -14.12
N LEU A 62 3.03 -3.50 -13.27
CA LEU A 62 3.10 -3.37 -11.82
C LEU A 62 4.51 -3.65 -11.26
N GLY A 63 5.45 -4.08 -12.10
CA GLY A 63 6.81 -4.42 -11.67
C GLY A 63 6.91 -5.72 -10.87
N LEU A 64 5.87 -6.56 -10.89
CA LEU A 64 5.85 -7.86 -10.21
C LEU A 64 6.36 -8.96 -11.14
N SER A 65 7.22 -9.83 -10.61
CA SER A 65 7.71 -11.03 -11.28
C SER A 65 7.55 -12.25 -10.39
N ALA A 66 7.26 -13.41 -10.97
CA ALA A 66 7.28 -14.69 -10.24
C ALA A 66 8.68 -14.99 -9.65
N ALA A 67 9.74 -14.39 -10.21
CA ALA A 67 11.11 -14.47 -9.68
C ALA A 67 11.27 -13.79 -8.31
N ASP A 68 10.38 -12.88 -7.94
CA ASP A 68 10.40 -12.22 -6.63
C ASP A 68 9.89 -13.14 -5.49
N GLY A 69 9.39 -14.34 -5.84
CA GLY A 69 8.79 -15.31 -4.94
C GLY A 69 7.32 -15.02 -4.67
N PRO A 70 6.60 -15.88 -3.94
CA PRO A 70 5.24 -15.56 -3.52
C PRO A 70 5.29 -14.29 -2.67
N LEU A 71 4.46 -13.32 -3.02
CA LEU A 71 4.33 -12.06 -2.29
C LEU A 71 3.02 -12.06 -1.52
N CYS A 72 2.90 -11.13 -0.59
CA CYS A 72 1.64 -10.86 0.08
C CYS A 72 1.56 -9.36 0.32
N MET A 73 0.47 -8.77 -0.16
CA MET A 73 0.16 -7.38 0.17
C MET A 73 -0.45 -7.36 1.56
N LEU A 74 0.04 -6.47 2.39
CA LEU A 74 -0.53 -6.14 3.67
C LEU A 74 -1.21 -4.78 3.56
N THR A 75 -2.52 -4.77 3.74
CA THR A 75 -3.29 -3.52 3.84
C THR A 75 -3.68 -3.32 5.28
N VAL A 76 -3.36 -2.14 5.80
CA VAL A 76 -3.80 -1.69 7.11
C VAL A 76 -4.67 -0.46 6.98
N ALA A 77 -5.68 -0.40 7.82
CA ALA A 77 -6.53 0.77 7.93
C ALA A 77 -6.99 0.94 9.36
N VAL A 78 -7.47 2.14 9.67
CA VAL A 78 -8.14 2.38 10.94
C VAL A 78 -9.45 3.11 10.65
N MET A 79 -10.57 2.46 10.98
CA MET A 79 -11.90 2.89 10.55
C MET A 79 -12.93 2.63 11.65
N ASN A 80 -14.10 3.27 11.58
CA ASN A 80 -15.31 2.89 12.29
C ASN A 80 -16.36 2.39 11.29
N MET A 81 -17.57 2.06 11.74
CA MET A 81 -18.66 1.66 10.82
C MET A 81 -19.05 2.75 9.80
N ASN A 82 -18.67 4.00 10.03
CA ASN A 82 -18.86 5.14 9.13
C ASN A 82 -17.58 5.46 8.32
N TRP A 83 -16.67 4.49 8.18
CA TRP A 83 -15.41 4.63 7.43
C TRP A 83 -14.46 5.71 7.98
N GLY A 84 -14.49 6.02 9.28
CA GLY A 84 -13.66 7.05 9.92
C GLY A 84 -13.57 6.95 11.45
N TRP A 85 -13.43 8.05 12.17
CA TRP A 85 -13.62 8.11 13.63
C TRP A 85 -14.37 9.40 13.95
N SER A 86 -14.92 9.48 15.16
CA SER A 86 -15.96 10.45 15.48
C SER A 86 -15.46 11.90 15.61
N ASN A 87 -14.16 12.10 15.89
CA ASN A 87 -13.59 13.41 16.18
C ASN A 87 -12.30 13.68 15.39
N SER A 88 -12.26 14.75 14.60
CA SER A 88 -11.07 15.13 13.82
C SER A 88 -9.85 15.48 14.69
N ALA A 89 -10.03 15.76 15.99
CA ALA A 89 -8.93 15.96 16.92
C ALA A 89 -8.04 14.70 17.08
N ASP A 90 -8.58 13.52 16.80
CA ASP A 90 -7.83 12.26 16.84
C ASP A 90 -7.02 11.99 15.55
N ASP A 91 -7.18 12.82 14.51
CA ASP A 91 -6.58 12.57 13.19
C ASP A 91 -5.06 12.36 13.27
N ALA A 92 -4.35 13.28 13.91
CA ALA A 92 -2.89 13.21 14.04
C ALA A 92 -2.45 11.96 14.82
N ARG A 93 -3.22 11.56 15.84
CA ARG A 93 -2.92 10.41 16.68
C ARG A 93 -3.11 9.09 15.93
N VAL A 94 -4.24 8.95 15.24
CA VAL A 94 -4.58 7.75 14.47
C VAL A 94 -3.68 7.58 13.25
N ILE A 95 -3.47 8.66 12.48
CA ILE A 95 -2.58 8.64 11.32
C ILE A 95 -1.14 8.38 11.76
N GLY A 96 -0.69 9.02 12.84
CA GLY A 96 0.64 8.78 13.40
C GLY A 96 0.87 7.32 13.81
N ALA A 97 -0.15 6.64 14.36
CA ALA A 97 -0.04 5.22 14.67
C ALA A 97 0.07 4.35 13.42
N LEU A 98 -0.69 4.64 12.36
CA LEU A 98 -0.57 3.97 11.06
C LEU A 98 0.80 4.20 10.42
N ASP A 99 1.30 5.44 10.47
CA ASP A 99 2.60 5.82 9.92
C ASP A 99 3.74 5.07 10.61
N ARG A 100 3.74 5.06 11.95
CA ARG A 100 4.74 4.32 12.74
C ARG A 100 4.66 2.82 12.49
N PHE A 101 3.45 2.27 12.46
CA PHE A 101 3.24 0.86 12.13
C PHE A 101 3.88 0.51 10.78
N VAL A 102 3.55 1.27 9.71
CA VAL A 102 4.08 1.01 8.36
C VAL A 102 5.60 1.16 8.33
N SER A 103 6.15 2.22 8.94
CA SER A 103 7.61 2.41 9.02
C SER A 103 8.29 1.21 9.67
N ARG A 104 7.85 0.82 10.89
CA ARG A 104 8.42 -0.30 11.64
C ARG A 104 8.30 -1.62 10.88
N ALA A 105 7.18 -1.85 10.19
CA ALA A 105 6.97 -3.05 9.38
C ALA A 105 7.92 -3.10 8.17
N VAL A 106 8.09 -1.98 7.47
CA VAL A 106 8.99 -1.85 6.32
C VAL A 106 10.46 -1.99 6.75
N ASP A 107 10.86 -1.36 7.85
CA ASP A 107 12.21 -1.45 8.40
C ASP A 107 12.56 -2.91 8.77
N LEU A 108 11.64 -3.59 9.45
CA LEU A 108 11.80 -5.00 9.78
C LEU A 108 11.92 -5.87 8.53
N ALA A 109 10.99 -5.74 7.58
CA ALA A 109 11.03 -6.51 6.34
C ALA A 109 12.32 -6.23 5.53
N THR A 110 12.81 -4.99 5.54
CA THR A 110 14.05 -4.59 4.87
C THR A 110 15.25 -5.25 5.53
N SER A 111 15.35 -5.23 6.87
CA SER A 111 16.41 -5.92 7.62
C SER A 111 16.47 -7.43 7.35
N MET A 112 15.32 -8.04 7.07
CA MET A 112 15.19 -9.46 6.72
C MET A 112 15.36 -9.75 5.23
N LYS A 113 15.54 -8.72 4.38
CA LYS A 113 15.57 -8.82 2.91
C LYS A 113 14.27 -9.38 2.30
N LEU A 114 13.14 -9.11 2.94
CA LEU A 114 11.80 -9.56 2.56
C LEU A 114 10.89 -8.42 2.07
N GLN A 115 11.38 -7.18 2.07
CA GLN A 115 10.63 -6.03 1.54
C GLN A 115 10.46 -6.14 0.02
N ASN A 116 9.30 -5.71 -0.49
CA ASN A 116 9.06 -5.49 -1.91
C ASN A 116 8.47 -4.09 -2.14
N ARG A 117 9.01 -3.37 -3.14
CA ARG A 117 8.61 -1.98 -3.47
C ARG A 117 7.18 -1.82 -3.97
N PHE A 118 6.52 -2.89 -4.42
CA PHE A 118 5.20 -2.80 -5.02
C PHE A 118 4.17 -2.19 -4.06
N ILE A 119 3.50 -1.14 -4.50
CA ILE A 119 2.40 -0.48 -3.78
C ILE A 119 1.12 -0.63 -4.60
N TYR A 120 0.09 -1.24 -4.02
CA TYR A 120 -1.17 -1.43 -4.70
C TYR A 120 -2.04 -0.16 -4.66
N MET A 121 -2.18 0.49 -5.82
CA MET A 121 -2.81 1.80 -5.98
C MET A 121 -4.18 1.95 -5.30
N ASN A 122 -5.01 0.91 -5.36
CA ASN A 122 -6.37 0.95 -4.82
C ASN A 122 -6.43 1.08 -3.29
N TYR A 123 -5.37 0.68 -2.57
CA TYR A 123 -5.28 0.76 -1.11
C TYR A 123 -4.14 1.64 -0.62
N ALA A 124 -3.50 2.37 -1.53
CA ALA A 124 -2.38 3.25 -1.22
C ALA A 124 -2.87 4.55 -0.57
N SER A 125 -2.10 5.04 0.41
CA SER A 125 -2.32 6.39 0.94
C SER A 125 -1.91 7.45 -0.08
N LEU A 126 -2.49 8.65 0.02
CA LEU A 126 -2.05 9.84 -0.71
C LEU A 126 -0.56 10.15 -0.51
N THR A 127 0.04 9.67 0.59
CA THR A 127 1.47 9.86 0.90
C THR A 127 2.36 8.75 0.33
N GLN A 128 1.81 7.75 -0.35
CA GLN A 128 2.59 6.65 -0.92
C GLN A 128 2.81 6.88 -2.41
N ASP A 129 4.06 6.81 -2.85
CA ASP A 129 4.36 6.86 -4.28
C ASP A 129 4.08 5.49 -4.91
N VAL A 130 2.93 5.40 -5.58
CA VAL A 130 2.49 4.18 -6.24
C VAL A 130 3.34 3.87 -7.47
N PHE A 131 3.72 4.89 -8.24
CA PHE A 131 4.40 4.67 -9.52
C PHE A 131 5.87 4.33 -9.31
N GLU A 132 6.51 4.90 -8.29
CA GLU A 132 7.83 4.46 -7.85
C GLU A 132 7.83 2.95 -7.52
N GLY A 133 6.77 2.48 -6.86
CA GLY A 133 6.59 1.08 -6.52
C GLY A 133 6.53 0.13 -7.73
N TYR A 134 6.22 0.63 -8.93
CA TYR A 134 6.18 -0.16 -10.16
C TYR A 134 7.56 -0.33 -10.83
N GLY A 135 8.55 0.43 -10.34
CA GLY A 135 9.90 0.47 -10.85
C GLY A 135 10.08 1.47 -12.00
N PRO A 136 11.30 1.99 -12.19
CA PRO A 136 11.57 3.13 -13.07
C PRO A 136 11.25 2.85 -14.54
N GLU A 137 11.46 1.61 -15.01
CA GLU A 137 11.16 1.23 -16.39
C GLU A 137 9.66 1.29 -16.69
N ASN A 138 8.84 0.76 -15.78
CA ASN A 138 7.39 0.76 -15.93
C ASN A 138 6.80 2.16 -15.76
N GLU A 139 7.31 2.94 -14.80
CA GLU A 139 6.91 4.33 -14.66
C GLU A 139 7.24 5.14 -15.92
N ALA A 140 8.46 4.99 -16.47
CA ALA A 140 8.84 5.67 -17.71
C ALA A 140 7.95 5.24 -18.88
N ARG A 141 7.58 3.95 -18.97
CA ARG A 141 6.64 3.45 -19.97
C ARG A 141 5.25 4.07 -19.81
N LEU A 142 4.73 4.12 -18.58
CA LEU A 142 3.45 4.75 -18.26
C LEU A 142 3.44 6.24 -18.64
N ARG A 143 4.51 6.98 -18.33
CA ARG A 143 4.67 8.39 -18.74
C ARG A 143 4.68 8.55 -20.26
N LYS A 144 5.31 7.64 -21.00
CA LYS A 144 5.27 7.65 -22.49
C LYS A 144 3.85 7.41 -23.02
N VAL A 145 3.12 6.46 -22.43
CA VAL A 145 1.72 6.18 -22.80
C VAL A 145 0.84 7.38 -22.50
N GLN A 146 0.96 7.97 -21.31
CA GLN A 146 0.23 9.18 -20.92
C GLN A 146 0.46 10.31 -21.93
N LYS A 147 1.70 10.60 -22.31
CA LYS A 147 2.00 11.65 -23.31
C LYS A 147 1.42 11.35 -24.70
N LYS A 148 1.34 10.08 -25.08
CA LYS A 148 0.81 9.67 -26.39
C LYS A 148 -0.72 9.84 -26.47
N TYR A 149 -1.44 9.49 -25.41
CA TYR A 149 -2.90 9.42 -25.43
C TYR A 149 -3.60 10.56 -24.69
N ASP A 150 -2.92 11.23 -23.76
CA ASP A 150 -3.40 12.41 -23.05
C ASP A 150 -2.33 13.53 -23.05
N PRO A 151 -1.92 14.03 -24.24
CA PRO A 151 -0.85 15.03 -24.35
C PRO A 151 -1.19 16.34 -23.63
N ASN A 152 -2.48 16.66 -23.49
CA ASN A 152 -2.97 17.87 -22.82
C ASN A 152 -3.21 17.67 -21.32
N GLY A 153 -2.97 16.47 -20.78
CA GLY A 153 -3.14 16.18 -19.35
C GLY A 153 -4.57 16.38 -18.87
N VAL A 154 -5.57 16.07 -19.70
CA VAL A 154 -7.00 16.21 -19.39
C VAL A 154 -7.34 15.40 -18.16
N PHE A 155 -6.90 14.13 -18.06
CA PHE A 155 -7.20 13.30 -16.89
C PHE A 155 -6.40 13.71 -15.67
N LYS A 156 -5.17 14.19 -15.87
CA LYS A 156 -4.38 14.77 -14.76
C LYS A 156 -5.06 16.01 -14.15
N THR A 157 -5.69 16.84 -14.99
CA THR A 157 -6.24 18.14 -14.58
C THR A 157 -7.68 18.04 -14.13
N LEU A 158 -8.53 17.38 -14.92
CA LEU A 158 -9.98 17.38 -14.72
C LEU A 158 -10.47 16.22 -13.84
N GLN A 159 -9.69 15.15 -13.65
CA GLN A 159 -10.07 14.08 -12.72
C GLN A 159 -9.71 14.48 -11.29
N PRO A 160 -10.69 14.62 -10.37
CA PRO A 160 -10.40 14.91 -8.98
C PRO A 160 -9.81 13.69 -8.27
N GLY A 161 -8.80 13.93 -7.42
CA GLY A 161 -8.20 12.90 -6.56
C GLY A 161 -7.36 11.83 -7.30
N TYR A 162 -7.05 10.76 -6.55
CA TYR A 162 -6.30 9.57 -7.00
C TYR A 162 -4.87 9.84 -7.52
N PHE A 163 -4.14 8.78 -7.87
CA PHE A 163 -2.75 8.87 -8.32
C PHE A 163 -2.67 9.25 -9.80
N LYS A 164 -1.75 10.15 -10.14
CA LYS A 164 -1.63 10.74 -11.47
C LYS A 164 -0.18 10.69 -11.97
N LEU A 165 -0.01 10.43 -13.27
CA LEU A 165 1.28 10.48 -13.97
C LEU A 165 1.64 11.92 -14.37
#